data_AF-A0A1C5DY94-F1
#
_entry.id   AF-A0A1C5DY94-F1
#
_cell.length_a   1.000
_cell.length_b   1.000
_cell.length_c   1.000
_cell.angle_alpha   90.00
_cell.angle_beta   90.00
_cell.angle_gamma   90.00
#
_symmetry.space_group_name_H-M   'P 1'
#
loop_
_entity.id
_entity.type
_entity.pdbx_description
1 polymer ?
#
loop_
_entity_poly.entity_id
_entity_poly.type
_entity_poly.pdbx_seq_one_letter_code
_entity_poly.pdbx_strand_id
1 'polypeptide(L)' 'MCCLTGAVRLRFRPTEPGGAEETVRLRAGSAVIVPRGRWHRVRLDAPSDLMSLALRQGTRHERIEGQGEHAE' A
#
# COMPACT_ATOMS: atom_id res chain seq x y z
N MET A 1 0.63 -3.39 -2.23
CA MET A 1 0.23 -2.13 -2.89
C MET A 1 0.59 -2.24 -4.36
N CYS A 2 -0.33 -1.92 -5.24
CA CYS A 2 -0.18 -2.00 -6.68
C CYS A 2 -0.28 -0.61 -7.30
N CYS A 3 0.57 -0.31 -8.28
CA CYS A 3 0.47 0.88 -9.12
C CYS A 3 -0.17 0.45 -10.45
N LEU A 4 -1.44 0.82 -10.65
CA LEU A 4 -2.19 0.43 -11.83
C LEU A 4 -1.82 1.33 -13.02
N THR A 5 -1.72 2.63 -12.77
CA THR A 5 -1.28 3.65 -13.72
C THR A 5 -0.27 4.59 -13.06
N GLY A 6 0.51 5.31 -13.86
CA GLY A 6 1.46 6.31 -13.36
C GLY A 6 2.74 5.76 -12.77
N ALA A 7 3.25 6.45 -11.75
CA ALA A 7 4.49 6.15 -11.06
C ALA A 7 4.50 6.70 -9.63
N VAL A 8 4.89 5.84 -8.68
CA VAL A 8 4.97 6.18 -7.27
C VAL A 8 6.23 5.63 -6.61
N ARG A 9 6.50 6.13 -5.41
CA ARG A 9 7.58 5.65 -4.56
C ARG A 9 7.08 5.42 -3.15
N LEU A 10 7.27 4.20 -2.66
CA LEU A 10 7.04 3.85 -1.27
C LEU A 10 8.34 4.00 -0.51
N ARG A 11 8.27 4.66 0.64
CA ARG A 11 9.34 4.69 1.62
C ARG A 11 8.93 3.95 2.87
N PHE A 12 9.69 2.94 3.27
CA PHE A 12 9.46 2.17 4.47
C PHE A 12 10.33 2.70 5.60
N ARG A 13 9.69 3.08 6.71
CA ARG A 13 10.38 3.52 7.91
C ARG A 13 11.22 2.36 8.47
N PRO A 14 12.40 2.63 9.03
CA PRO A 14 13.13 1.67 9.84
C PRO A 14 12.27 1.16 11.00
N THR A 15 12.43 -0.11 11.36
CA THR A 15 11.79 -0.70 12.56
C THR A 15 12.63 -0.50 13.82
N GLU A 16 13.92 -0.23 13.66
CA GLU A 16 14.88 -0.05 14.75
C GLU A 16 15.52 1.35 14.69
N PRO A 17 15.92 1.93 15.84
CA PRO A 17 16.72 3.15 15.87
C PRO A 17 18.01 3.00 15.06
N GLY A 18 18.29 3.96 14.17
CA GLY A 18 19.47 3.94 13.32
C GLY A 18 19.37 3.05 12.07
N GLY A 19 18.27 2.32 11.87
CA GLY A 19 18.05 1.53 10.66
C GLY A 19 17.86 2.40 9.40
N ALA A 20 18.05 1.81 8.23
CA ALA A 20 17.92 2.50 6.95
C ALA A 20 16.46 2.62 6.48
N GLU A 21 16.08 3.80 5.96
CA GLU A 21 14.84 3.96 5.20
C GLU A 21 14.98 3.20 3.88
N GLU A 22 14.05 2.29 3.60
CA GLU A 22 14.03 1.56 2.34
C GLU A 22 13.09 2.24 1.36
N THR A 23 13.49 2.35 0.10
CA THR A 23 12.69 3.03 -0.92
C THR A 23 12.46 2.12 -2.11
N VAL A 24 11.19 1.85 -2.43
CA VAL A 24 10.77 1.05 -3.59
C VAL A 24 10.03 1.95 -4.57
N ARG A 25 10.45 1.93 -5.84
CA ARG A 25 9.76 2.63 -6.94
C ARG A 25 8.83 1.65 -7.63
N LEU A 26 7.59 2.08 -7.83
CA LEU A 26 6.58 1.35 -8.59
C LEU A 26 6.23 2.14 -9.83
N ARG A 27 6.19 1.45 -10.97
CA ARG A 27 5.59 1.93 -12.22
C ARG A 27 4.26 1.22 -12.45
N ALA A 28 3.46 1.72 -13.39
CA ALA A 28 2.27 1.03 -13.87
C ALA A 28 2.51 -0.47 -14.09
N GLY A 29 1.60 -1.31 -13.59
CA GLY A 29 1.67 -2.77 -13.67
C GLY A 29 2.54 -3.45 -12.61
N SER A 30 3.15 -2.70 -11.69
CA SER A 30 4.00 -3.27 -10.63
C SER A 30 3.36 -3.17 -9.24
N ALA A 31 3.80 -4.06 -8.35
CA ALA A 31 3.32 -4.13 -6.97
C ALA A 31 4.46 -4.41 -6.00
N VAL A 32 4.24 -4.03 -4.75
CA VAL A 32 5.12 -4.37 -3.62
C VAL A 32 4.31 -4.90 -2.45
N ILE A 33 4.91 -5.82 -1.70
CA ILE A 33 4.40 -6.26 -0.41
C ILE A 33 4.75 -5.17 0.61
N VAL A 34 3.74 -4.68 1.35
CA VAL A 34 3.97 -3.80 2.49
C VAL A 34 4.22 -4.69 3.71
N PRO A 35 5.41 -4.65 4.33
CA PRO A 35 5.72 -5.52 5.45
C PRO A 35 4.82 -5.21 6.66
N ARG A 36 4.39 -6.25 7.38
CA ARG A 36 3.57 -6.12 8.58
C ARG A 36 4.30 -5.28 9.64
N GLY A 37 3.58 -4.35 10.27
CA GLY A 37 4.11 -3.49 11.33
C GLY A 37 5.08 -2.42 10.86
N ARG A 38 5.41 -2.36 9.56
CA ARG A 38 6.33 -1.36 9.00
C ARG A 38 5.55 -0.18 8.42
N TRP A 39 5.80 1.00 8.97
CA TRP A 39 5.23 2.23 8.43
C TRP A 39 5.74 2.46 7.00
N HIS A 40 4.84 2.79 6.09
CA HIS A 40 5.19 3.19 4.73
C HIS A 40 4.56 4.54 4.39
N ARG A 41 5.25 5.30 3.55
CA ARG A 41 4.76 6.56 2.99
C ARG A 41 4.80 6.49 1.47
N VAL A 42 3.68 6.81 0.84
CA VAL A 42 3.57 6.91 -0.61
C VAL A 42 3.91 8.34 -1.04
N ARG A 43 4.72 8.49 -2.08
CA ARG A 43 4.92 9.74 -2.83
C ARG A 43 4.62 9.49 -4.29
N LEU A 44 3.85 10.39 -4.90
CA LEU A 44 3.56 10.35 -6.32
C LEU A 44 4.74 10.95 -7.09
N ASP A 45 5.25 10.22 -8.07
CA ASP A 45 6.22 10.73 -9.04
C ASP A 45 5.49 11.18 -10.34
N ALA A 46 4.23 10.75 -10.55
CA ALA A 46 3.29 11.18 -11.59
C ALA A 46 1.83 10.95 -11.13
N PRO A 47 0.79 11.51 -11.80
CA PRO A 47 -0.61 11.12 -11.56
C PRO A 47 -0.75 9.59 -11.66
N SER A 48 -1.36 8.97 -10.65
CA SER A 48 -1.31 7.51 -10.49
C SER A 48 -2.58 6.97 -9.83
N ASP A 49 -3.05 5.83 -10.34
CA ASP A 49 -4.07 5.00 -9.70
C ASP A 49 -3.41 3.89 -8.88
N LEU A 50 -3.81 3.77 -7.61
CA LEU A 50 -3.25 2.81 -6.67
C LEU A 50 -4.34 1.87 -6.15
N MET A 51 -3.96 0.61 -5.96
CA MET A 51 -4.80 -0.38 -5.28
C MET A 51 -4.06 -0.99 -4.09
N SER A 52 -4.72 -1.04 -2.94
CA SER A 52 -4.24 -1.79 -1.77
C SER A 52 -5.09 -3.03 -1.55
N LEU A 53 -4.43 -4.18 -1.51
CA LEU A 53 -4.99 -5.45 -1.08
C LEU A 53 -4.50 -5.71 0.34
N ALA A 54 -5.41 -5.81 1.30
CA ALA A 54 -5.10 -6.03 2.70
C ALA A 54 -6.15 -6.92 3.35
N LEU A 55 -5.78 -7.60 4.44
CA LEU A 55 -6.71 -8.41 5.22
C LEU A 55 -7.81 -7.50 5.80
N ARG A 56 -9.04 -8.02 5.89
CA ARG A 56 -10.15 -7.33 6.55
C ARG A 56 -9.81 -7.02 8.01
N GLN A 57 -9.17 -7.96 8.70
CA GLN A 57 -8.79 -7.77 10.09
C GLN A 57 -7.71 -6.69 10.22
N GLY A 58 -7.96 -5.71 11.09
CA GLY A 58 -7.01 -4.63 11.36
C GLY A 58 -6.97 -3.53 10.29
N THR A 59 -7.84 -3.58 9.28
CA THR A 59 -8.05 -2.48 8.33
C THR A 59 -9.38 -1.80 8.60
N ARG A 60 -9.41 -0.47 8.45
CA ARG A 60 -10.65 0.32 8.52
C ARG A 60 -11.05 0.67 7.09
N HIS A 61 -12.25 0.26 6.71
CA HIS A 61 -12.87 0.61 5.45
C HIS A 61 -14.27 1.13 5.73
N GLU A 62 -14.68 2.19 5.04
CA GLU A 62 -16.07 2.60 5.02
C GLU A 62 -16.90 1.54 4.30
N ARG A 63 -18.09 1.24 4.84
CA ARG A 63 -19.02 0.32 4.19
C ARG A 63 -19.77 1.08 3.11
N ILE A 64 -19.76 0.56 1.89
CA ILE A 64 -20.65 1.02 0.82
C ILE A 64 -21.85 0.05 0.69
N GLU A 65 -23.02 0.56 0.29
CA GLU A 65 -24.20 -0.28 0.02
C GLU A 65 -23.83 -1.40 -0.98
N GLY A 66 -24.29 -2.63 -0.71
CA GLY A 66 -23.95 -3.82 -1.49
C GLY A 66 -22.71 -4.61 -1.02
N GLN A 67 -21.97 -4.12 -0.01
CA GLN A 67 -20.91 -4.93 0.62
C GLN A 67 -21.47 -5.88 1.68
N GLY A 68 -21.98 -7.02 1.24
CA GLY A 68 -22.23 -8.17 2.10
C GLY A 68 -23.02 -9.28 1.41
N GLU A 69 -22.32 -10.31 0.95
CA GLU A 69 -22.84 -11.69 0.81
C GLU A 69 -21.71 -12.70 0.54
N HIS A 70 -20.51 -12.47 1.06
CA HIS A 70 -19.49 -13.52 1.15
C HIS A 70 -18.83 -13.45 2.52
N ALA A 71 -19.57 -13.94 3.52
CA ALA A 71 -19.02 -14.34 4.80
C ALA A 71 -19.33 -15.83 4.94
N GLU A 72 -18.31 -16.66 4.76
CA GLU A 72 -18.23 -17.98 5.38
C GLU A 72 -17.20 -17.88 6.52
#